data_AF-A0A921LQA7-F1
#
_entry.id   AF-A0A921LQA7-F1
#
_cell.length_a   1.000
_cell.length_b   1.000
_cell.length_c   1.000
_cell.angle_alpha   90.00
_cell.angle_beta   90.00
_cell.angle_gamma   90.00
#
_symmetry.space_group_name_H-M   'P 1'
#
loop_
_entity.id
_entity.type
_entity.pdbx_description
1 polymer ?
#
loop_
_entity_poly.entity_id
_entity_poly.type
_entity_poly.pdbx_seq_one_letter_code
_entity_poly.pdbx_strand_id
1 'polypeptide(L)'
;MHKVLLILGIVFTVVGLFIGTLAATLVLMLREPLLGLVAVPGIIFFVLGLAFLAAVSRRRRDRAWLAENGRRMEADIIGVQYDTRVRVNGRCPLVIQCQAVNPLDGKVYVFESDGIWFDPDPFLGQRTTLPVLVDPDDYHRYQVVTEGILPERG
;
A
#
# COMPACT_ATOMS: atom_id res chain seq x y z
N MET A 1 5.20 -5.70 2.08
CA MET A 1 5.37 -4.22 2.23
C MET A 1 4.44 -3.62 3.27
N HIS A 2 3.15 -3.99 3.30
CA HIS A 2 2.18 -3.44 4.27
C HIS A 2 2.63 -3.54 5.73
N LYS A 3 3.17 -4.71 6.14
CA LYS A 3 3.71 -4.92 7.49
C LYS A 3 4.90 -4.00 7.80
N VAL A 4 5.77 -3.75 6.82
CA VAL A 4 6.96 -2.90 6.99
C VAL A 4 6.57 -1.43 7.15
N LEU A 5 5.66 -0.91 6.32
CA LEU A 5 5.13 0.45 6.43
C LEU A 5 4.44 0.67 7.78
N LEU A 6 3.71 -0.33 8.28
CA LEU A 6 3.07 -0.28 9.59
C LEU A 6 4.11 -0.21 10.72
N ILE A 7 5.11 -1.10 10.72
CA ILE A 7 6.18 -1.10 11.73
C ILE A 7 6.93 0.23 11.70
N LEU A 8 7.32 0.70 10.51
CA LEU A 8 8.02 1.97 10.32
C LEU A 8 7.19 3.13 10.87
N GLY A 9 5.91 3.19 10.51
CA GLY A 9 5.01 4.22 11.00
C GLY A 9 4.92 4.25 12.53
N ILE A 10 4.77 3.09 13.18
CA ILE A 10 4.71 2.98 14.65
C ILE A 10 6.01 3.49 15.27
N VAL A 11 7.17 3.03 14.77
CA VAL A 11 8.47 3.45 15.27
C VAL A 11 8.64 4.97 15.17
N PHE A 12 8.32 5.55 14.02
CA PHE A 12 8.42 7.00 13.80
C PHE A 12 7.50 7.79 14.74
N THR A 13 6.26 7.33 14.97
CA THR A 13 5.37 7.97 15.95
C THR A 13 5.87 7.89 17.38
N VAL A 14 6.41 6.74 17.81
CA VAL A 14 6.92 6.54 19.18
C VAL A 14 8.16 7.41 19.41
N VAL A 15 9.10 7.41 18.46
CA VAL A 15 10.31 8.24 18.53
C VAL A 15 9.96 9.73 18.53
N GLY A 16 9.04 10.16 17.65
CA GLY A 16 8.59 11.55 17.61
C GLY A 16 7.95 12.00 18.92
N LEU A 17 7.10 11.16 19.53
CA LEU A 17 6.48 11.44 20.82
C LEU A 17 7.51 11.48 21.96
N PHE A 18 8.47 10.56 21.96
CA PHE A 18 9.54 10.54 22.96
C PHE A 18 10.37 11.83 22.91
N ILE A 19 10.82 12.24 21.72
CA ILE A 19 11.58 13.49 21.55
C ILE A 19 10.73 14.70 21.94
N GLY A 20 9.46 14.73 21.53
CA GLY A 20 8.54 15.83 21.85
C GLY A 20 8.30 15.98 23.35
N THR A 21 8.04 14.87 24.06
CA THR A 21 7.83 14.86 25.51
C THR A 21 9.09 15.26 26.27
N LEU A 22 10.27 14.77 25.85
CA LEU A 22 11.56 15.15 26.44
C LEU A 22 11.88 16.63 26.24
N ALA A 23 11.63 17.17 25.04
CA ALA A 23 11.85 18.60 24.78
C ALA A 23 10.89 19.46 25.61
N ALA A 24 9.62 19.06 25.72
CA ALA A 24 8.63 19.78 26.53
C ALA A 24 8.98 19.77 28.02
N THR A 25 9.39 18.63 28.58
CA THR A 25 9.81 18.55 29.99
C THR A 25 11.06 19.40 30.25
N LEU A 26 12.03 19.40 29.33
CA LEU A 26 13.24 20.21 29.44
C LEU A 26 12.96 21.72 29.41
N VAL A 27 12.08 22.16 28.50
CA VAL A 27 11.64 23.57 28.42
C VAL A 27 10.95 24.00 29.70
N LEU A 28 10.06 23.16 30.26
CA LEU A 28 9.36 23.46 31.51
C LEU A 28 10.31 23.50 32.71
N MET A 29 11.33 22.65 32.73
CA MET A 29 12.29 22.55 33.84
C MET A 29 13.31 23.69 33.83
N LEU A 30 13.87 24.03 32.66
CA LEU A 30 14.90 25.06 32.53
C LEU A 30 14.32 26.46 32.29
N ARG A 31 13.03 26.56 31.97
CA ARG A 31 12.30 27.82 31.64
C ARG A 31 12.92 28.61 30.48
N GLU A 32 13.74 27.95 29.66
CA GLU A 32 14.37 28.53 28.48
C GLU A 32 13.55 28.17 27.23
N PRO A 33 12.78 29.11 26.65
CA PRO A 33 11.89 28.82 25.52
C PRO A 33 12.66 28.46 24.24
N LEU A 34 13.93 28.88 24.13
CA LEU A 34 14.79 28.57 22.98
C LEU A 34 15.01 27.05 22.82
N LEU A 35 14.93 26.28 23.91
CA LEU A 35 15.04 24.82 23.90
C LEU A 35 13.86 24.14 23.19
N GLY A 36 12.75 24.86 22.95
CA GLY A 36 11.62 24.37 22.16
C GLY A 36 12.01 23.97 20.73
N LEU A 37 13.11 24.51 20.19
CA LEU A 37 13.67 24.11 18.89
C LEU A 37 14.05 22.62 18.85
N VAL A 38 14.39 22.01 19.98
CA VAL A 38 14.72 20.57 20.08
C VAL A 38 13.49 19.69 19.82
N ALA A 39 12.27 20.23 19.96
CA ALA A 39 11.04 19.52 19.64
C ALA A 39 10.78 19.42 18.11
N VAL A 40 11.39 20.29 17.29
CA VAL A 40 11.12 20.36 15.85
C VAL A 40 11.36 19.03 15.13
N PRO A 41 12.50 18.33 15.32
CA PRO A 41 12.69 16.99 14.75
C PRO A 41 11.62 16.00 15.22
N GLY A 42 11.25 16.04 16.50
CA GLY A 42 10.21 15.18 17.08
C GLY A 42 8.86 15.35 16.39
N ILE A 43 8.47 16.60 16.11
CA ILE A 43 7.24 16.92 15.36
C ILE A 43 7.31 16.36 13.94
N ILE A 44 8.45 16.52 13.24
CA ILE A 44 8.62 15.98 11.89
C ILE A 44 8.49 14.45 11.89
N PHE A 45 9.17 13.76 12.81
CA PHE A 45 9.07 12.30 12.94
C PHE A 45 7.65 11.85 13.27
N PHE A 46 6.94 12.58 14.14
CA PHE A 46 5.57 12.27 14.51
C PHE A 46 4.60 12.43 13.32
N VAL A 47 4.70 13.53 12.57
CA VAL A 47 3.87 13.78 11.38
C VAL A 47 4.12 12.72 10.31
N LEU A 48 5.38 12.36 10.05
CA LEU A 48 5.74 11.30 9.11
C LEU A 48 5.19 9.94 9.56
N GLY A 49 5.32 9.62 10.84
CA GLY A 49 4.75 8.39 11.41
C GLY A 49 3.24 8.31 11.20
N LEU A 50 2.51 9.37 11.53
CA LEU A 50 1.06 9.44 11.30
C LEU A 50 0.68 9.31 9.82
N ALA A 51 1.45 9.91 8.90
CA ALA A 51 1.22 9.78 7.47
C ALA A 51 1.33 8.33 6.99
N PHE A 52 2.35 7.59 7.46
CA PHE A 52 2.50 6.17 7.14
C PHE A 52 1.35 5.32 7.70
N LEU A 53 0.93 5.55 8.96
CA LEU A 53 -0.22 4.85 9.56
C LEU A 53 -1.50 5.13 8.78
N ALA A 54 -1.75 6.39 8.41
CA ALA A 54 -2.92 6.80 7.64
C ALA A 54 -2.94 6.13 6.25
N ALA A 55 -1.80 6.04 5.57
CA ALA A 55 -1.68 5.37 4.28
C ALA A 55 -2.00 3.86 4.38
N VAL A 56 -1.49 3.18 5.41
CA VAL A 56 -1.78 1.76 5.69
C VAL A 56 -3.27 1.55 6.00
N SER A 57 -3.86 2.45 6.80
CA SER A 57 -5.28 2.41 7.17
C SER A 57 -6.19 2.62 5.97
N ARG A 58 -5.90 3.63 5.13
CA ARG A 58 -6.62 3.91 3.88
C ARG A 58 -6.66 2.68 2.98
N ARG A 59 -5.50 2.11 2.65
CA ARG A 59 -5.41 0.89 1.82
C ARG A 59 -6.20 -0.29 2.39
N ARG A 60 -6.22 -0.47 3.72
CA ARG A 60 -7.04 -1.52 4.37
C ARG A 60 -8.53 -1.25 4.21
N ARG A 61 -8.96 0.00 4.41
CA ARG A 61 -10.36 0.41 4.20
C ARG A 61 -10.77 0.25 2.75
N ASP A 62 -9.89 0.59 1.81
CA ASP A 62 -10.15 0.44 0.38
C ASP A 62 -10.34 -1.02 -0.01
N ARG A 63 -9.47 -1.92 0.45
CA ARG A 63 -9.63 -3.35 0.21
C ARG A 63 -10.89 -3.91 0.86
N ALA A 64 -11.18 -3.54 2.11
CA ALA A 64 -12.39 -3.99 2.79
C ALA A 64 -13.65 -3.51 2.05
N TRP A 65 -13.66 -2.24 1.64
CA TRP A 65 -14.76 -1.66 0.88
C TRP A 65 -14.93 -2.34 -0.49
N LEU A 66 -13.83 -2.62 -1.21
CA LEU A 66 -13.87 -3.34 -2.49
C LEU A 66 -14.31 -4.80 -2.32
N ALA A 67 -13.99 -5.45 -1.21
CA ALA A 67 -14.44 -6.80 -0.92
C ALA A 67 -15.96 -6.86 -0.67
N GLU A 68 -16.54 -5.82 -0.05
CA GLU A 68 -17.97 -5.76 0.29
C GLU A 68 -18.83 -5.15 -0.83
N ASN A 69 -18.34 -4.11 -1.50
CA ASN A 69 -19.11 -3.27 -2.43
C ASN A 69 -18.54 -3.26 -3.86
N GLY A 70 -17.32 -3.75 -4.05
CA GLY A 70 -16.65 -3.74 -5.34
C GLY A 70 -17.37 -4.64 -6.34
N ARG A 71 -17.44 -4.18 -7.59
CA ARG A 71 -17.96 -4.99 -8.69
C ARG A 71 -16.88 -5.95 -9.15
N ARG A 72 -17.19 -7.24 -9.16
CA ARG A 72 -16.31 -8.26 -9.73
C ARG A 72 -16.44 -8.28 -11.25
N MET A 73 -15.30 -8.19 -11.93
CA MET A 73 -15.18 -8.25 -13.39
C MET A 73 -14.04 -9.21 -13.75
N GLU A 74 -14.20 -9.99 -14.82
CA GLU A 74 -13.12 -10.81 -15.36
C GLU A 74 -12.30 -9.95 -16.32
N ALA A 75 -10.99 -9.85 -16.06
CA ALA A 75 -10.04 -9.11 -16.88
C ALA A 75 -9.07 -10.08 -17.56
N ASP A 76 -8.79 -9.85 -18.84
CA ASP A 76 -7.89 -10.67 -19.64
C ASP A 76 -6.44 -10.48 -19.18
N ILE A 77 -5.73 -11.58 -18.96
CA ILE A 77 -4.32 -11.56 -18.59
C ILE A 77 -3.50 -11.18 -19.83
N ILE A 78 -2.76 -10.07 -19.74
CA ILE A 78 -1.86 -9.60 -20.80
C ILE A 78 -0.48 -10.24 -20.64
N GLY A 79 -0.06 -10.45 -19.38
CA GLY A 79 1.21 -11.09 -19.04
C GLY A 79 1.70 -10.69 -17.66
N VAL A 80 2.94 -11.08 -17.38
CA VAL A 80 3.62 -10.82 -16.10
C VAL A 80 4.81 -9.91 -16.37
N GLN A 81 4.91 -8.81 -15.62
CA GLN A 81 5.96 -7.82 -15.78
C GLN A 81 6.60 -7.46 -14.45
N TYR A 82 7.83 -6.97 -14.49
CA TYR A 82 8.46 -6.40 -13.30
C TYR A 82 7.89 -5.02 -13.00
N ASP A 83 7.42 -4.83 -11.76
CA ASP A 83 7.11 -3.49 -11.26
C ASP A 83 8.42 -2.75 -10.95
N THR A 84 8.83 -1.91 -11.90
CA THR A 84 10.04 -1.10 -11.78
C THR A 84 9.91 0.07 -10.80
N ARG A 85 8.69 0.37 -10.32
CA ARG A 85 8.44 1.46 -9.36
C ARG A 85 8.94 1.10 -7.96
N VAL A 86 9.07 -0.20 -7.67
CA VAL A 86 9.41 -0.67 -6.33
C VAL A 86 10.58 -1.64 -6.38
N ARG A 87 11.59 -1.37 -5.54
CA ARG A 87 12.78 -2.23 -5.42
C ARG A 87 13.08 -2.53 -3.97
N VAL A 88 13.16 -3.82 -3.62
CA VAL A 88 13.56 -4.30 -2.29
C VAL A 88 14.74 -5.23 -2.43
N ASN A 89 15.83 -4.95 -1.70
CA ASN A 89 17.08 -5.71 -1.77
C ASN A 89 17.59 -5.90 -3.21
N GLY A 90 17.49 -4.84 -4.03
CA GLY A 90 17.92 -4.86 -5.43
C GLY A 90 17.02 -5.65 -6.39
N ARG A 91 15.93 -6.25 -5.90
CA ARG A 91 14.95 -6.99 -6.71
C ARG A 91 13.66 -6.20 -6.86
N CYS A 92 13.07 -6.26 -8.04
CA CYS A 92 11.73 -5.74 -8.32
C CYS A 92 10.71 -6.88 -8.19
N PRO A 93 9.52 -6.63 -7.62
CA PRO A 93 8.46 -7.63 -7.66
C PRO A 93 7.93 -7.79 -9.09
N LEU A 94 7.43 -8.96 -9.42
CA LEU A 94 6.59 -9.22 -10.58
C LEU A 94 5.14 -8.84 -10.26
N VAL A 95 4.41 -8.35 -11.25
CA VAL A 95 2.97 -8.05 -11.19
C VAL A 95 2.29 -8.72 -12.37
N ILE A 96 1.11 -9.27 -12.14
CA ILE A 96 0.26 -9.78 -13.22
C ILE A 96 -0.52 -8.59 -13.75
N GLN A 97 -0.40 -8.35 -15.06
CA GLN A 97 -1.09 -7.28 -15.75
C GLN A 97 -2.33 -7.86 -16.44
N CYS A 98 -3.49 -7.30 -16.12
CA CYS A 98 -4.77 -7.66 -16.72
C CYS A 98 -5.38 -6.44 -17.41
N GLN A 99 -6.17 -6.64 -18.44
CA GLN A 99 -6.96 -5.58 -19.07
C GLN A 99 -8.43 -5.96 -19.14
N ALA A 100 -9.31 -4.96 -19.02
CA ALA A 100 -10.71 -5.14 -19.34
C ALA A 100 -11.26 -3.89 -20.01
N VAL A 101 -12.23 -4.08 -20.90
CA VAL A 101 -13.01 -2.97 -21.45
C VAL A 101 -14.11 -2.62 -20.46
N ASN A 102 -14.17 -1.36 -20.05
CA ASN A 102 -15.30 -0.89 -19.25
C ASN A 102 -16.54 -0.76 -20.16
N PRO A 103 -17.64 -1.50 -19.87
CA PRO A 103 -18.84 -1.45 -20.71
C PRO A 103 -19.56 -0.09 -20.68
N LEU A 104 -19.27 0.78 -19.70
CA LEU A 104 -19.93 2.09 -19.55
C LEU A 104 -19.35 3.17 -20.46
N ASP A 105 -18.03 3.18 -20.65
CA ASP A 105 -17.34 4.22 -21.43
C ASP A 105 -16.55 3.66 -22.64
N GLY A 106 -16.49 2.33 -22.79
CA GLY A 106 -15.78 1.65 -23.86
C GLY A 106 -14.25 1.73 -23.77
N LYS A 107 -13.68 2.26 -22.69
CA LYS A 107 -12.22 2.40 -22.53
C LYS A 107 -11.61 1.10 -22.02
N VAL A 108 -10.37 0.86 -22.43
CA VAL A 108 -9.54 -0.23 -21.91
C VAL A 108 -8.85 0.25 -20.64
N TYR A 109 -9.10 -0.45 -19.53
CA TYR A 109 -8.41 -0.25 -18.27
C TYR A 109 -7.41 -1.37 -18.06
N VAL A 110 -6.22 -0.99 -17.60
CA VAL A 110 -5.14 -1.91 -17.25
C VAL A 110 -5.02 -1.97 -15.75
N PHE A 111 -5.09 -3.18 -15.22
CA PHE A 111 -5.04 -3.49 -13.80
C PHE A 111 -3.76 -4.27 -13.50
N GLU A 112 -3.05 -3.85 -12.46
CA GLU A 112 -1.85 -4.53 -11.98
C GLU A 112 -2.14 -5.20 -10.63
N SER A 113 -1.72 -6.47 -10.46
CA SER A 113 -1.81 -7.15 -9.18
C SER A 113 -0.90 -6.55 -8.11
N ASP A 114 -1.08 -6.96 -6.86
CA ASP A 114 -0.06 -6.74 -5.82
C ASP A 114 1.28 -7.33 -6.25
N GLY A 115 2.39 -6.75 -5.76
CA GLY A 115 3.75 -7.20 -6.08
C GLY A 115 4.08 -8.60 -5.56
N ILE A 116 4.35 -9.50 -6.49
CA ILE A 116 4.71 -10.91 -6.33
C ILE A 116 6.24 -11.02 -6.40
N TRP A 117 6.87 -11.85 -5.57
CA TRP A 117 8.35 -11.98 -5.47
C TRP A 117 8.84 -13.38 -5.86
N PHE A 118 7.99 -14.12 -6.53
CA PHE A 118 8.26 -15.38 -7.18
C PHE A 118 7.59 -15.32 -8.55
N ASP A 119 7.98 -16.20 -9.45
CA ASP A 119 7.37 -16.27 -10.77
C ASP A 119 5.93 -16.81 -10.69
N PRO A 120 4.90 -15.99 -11.01
CA PRO A 120 3.51 -16.43 -10.93
C PRO A 120 3.06 -17.25 -12.14
N ASP A 121 3.80 -17.23 -13.27
CA ASP A 121 3.39 -17.86 -14.53
C ASP A 121 3.00 -19.35 -14.37
N PRO A 122 3.76 -20.19 -13.65
CA PRO A 122 3.41 -21.60 -13.47
C PRO A 122 2.08 -21.83 -12.72
N PHE A 123 1.65 -20.85 -11.92
CA PHE A 123 0.43 -20.93 -11.10
C PHE A 123 -0.81 -20.38 -11.81
N LEU A 124 -0.62 -19.61 -12.90
CA LEU A 124 -1.73 -19.15 -13.73
C LEU A 124 -2.36 -20.31 -14.53
N GLY A 125 -1.60 -21.36 -14.82
CA GLY A 125 -2.09 -22.54 -15.53
C GLY A 125 -2.64 -22.18 -16.92
N GLN A 126 -3.89 -22.60 -17.21
CA GLN A 126 -4.59 -22.27 -18.46
C GLN A 126 -5.53 -21.06 -18.34
N ARG A 127 -5.45 -20.29 -17.24
CA ARG A 127 -6.32 -19.13 -17.04
C ARG A 127 -5.95 -18.06 -18.05
N THR A 128 -6.95 -17.57 -18.76
CA THR A 128 -6.82 -16.39 -19.64
C THR A 128 -7.35 -15.13 -18.98
N THR A 129 -8.09 -15.25 -17.87
CA THR A 129 -8.65 -14.12 -17.12
C THR A 129 -8.36 -14.22 -15.63
N LEU A 130 -8.33 -13.06 -14.97
CA LEU A 130 -8.35 -12.93 -13.52
C LEU A 130 -9.52 -12.07 -13.04
N PRO A 131 -10.13 -12.42 -11.90
CA PRO A 131 -11.14 -11.58 -11.27
C PRO A 131 -10.50 -10.31 -10.71
N VAL A 132 -11.09 -9.17 -11.05
CA VAL A 132 -10.74 -7.84 -10.54
C VAL A 132 -11.96 -7.25 -9.86
N LEU A 133 -11.78 -6.79 -8.62
CA LEU A 133 -12.78 -5.99 -7.90
C LEU A 133 -12.51 -4.53 -8.23
N VAL A 134 -13.49 -3.84 -8.79
CA VAL A 134 -13.40 -2.41 -9.14
C VAL A 134 -14.48 -1.62 -8.42
N ASP A 135 -14.16 -0.37 -8.07
CA ASP A 135 -15.16 0.61 -7.69
C ASP A 135 -15.91 1.07 -8.97
N PRO A 136 -17.24 0.89 -9.06
CA PRO A 136 -18.01 1.29 -10.23
C PRO A 136 -17.95 2.79 -10.55
N ASP A 137 -17.70 3.61 -9.52
CA ASP A 137 -17.62 5.06 -9.66
C ASP A 137 -16.18 5.53 -9.96
N ASP A 138 -15.17 4.73 -9.61
CA ASP A 138 -13.74 5.02 -9.84
C ASP A 138 -12.91 3.77 -10.16
N TYR A 139 -12.70 3.50 -11.45
CA TYR A 139 -11.94 2.33 -11.92
C TYR A 139 -10.44 2.38 -11.54
N HIS A 140 -9.92 3.50 -11.02
CA HIS A 140 -8.56 3.55 -10.45
C HIS A 140 -8.49 2.93 -9.05
N ARG A 141 -9.63 2.76 -8.38
CA ARG A 141 -9.76 2.05 -7.11
C ARG A 141 -10.15 0.60 -7.40
N TYR A 142 -9.14 -0.26 -7.46
CA TYR A 142 -9.33 -1.66 -7.81
C TYR A 142 -8.44 -2.61 -7.00
N GLN A 143 -8.76 -3.90 -7.07
CA GLN A 143 -7.95 -4.97 -6.52
C GLN A 143 -8.04 -6.20 -7.44
N VAL A 144 -6.91 -6.62 -8.00
CA VAL A 144 -6.80 -7.92 -8.70
C VAL A 144 -6.80 -9.02 -7.65
N VAL A 145 -7.72 -9.97 -7.78
CA VAL A 145 -7.87 -11.07 -6.83
C VAL A 145 -6.92 -12.19 -7.22
N THR A 146 -5.84 -12.34 -6.44
CA THR A 146 -4.86 -13.43 -6.59
C THR A 146 -4.95 -14.46 -5.47
N GLU A 147 -5.73 -14.17 -4.41
CA GLU A 147 -5.95 -15.06 -3.28
C GLU A 147 -6.68 -16.34 -3.74
N GLY A 148 -6.14 -17.51 -3.37
CA GLY A 148 -6.62 -18.81 -3.84
C GLY A 148 -6.17 -19.22 -5.24
N ILE A 149 -5.45 -18.35 -5.97
CA ILE A 149 -4.84 -18.67 -7.27
C ILE A 149 -3.33 -18.85 -7.09
N LEU A 150 -2.71 -17.94 -6.38
CA LEU A 150 -1.29 -18.00 -6.04
C LEU A 150 -1.08 -18.70 -4.69
N PRO A 151 0.05 -19.41 -4.50
CA PRO A 151 0.38 -20.02 -3.23
C PRO A 151 0.55 -18.95 -2.14
N GLU A 152 0.07 -19.26 -0.94
CA GLU A 152 0.31 -18.41 0.24
C GLU A 152 1.80 -18.44 0.64
N ARG A 153 2.30 -17.30 1.08
CA ARG A 153 3.65 -17.22 1.63
C ARG A 153 3.65 -17.67 3.08
N GLY A 154 4.35 -18.78 3.35
CA GLY A 154 4.80 -19.14 4.69
C GLY A 154 5.82 -18.17 5.26
#